data_AF-A0A384I763-F1
#
_entry.id   AF-A0A384I763-F1
#
_cell.length_a   1.000
_cell.length_b   1.000
_cell.length_c   1.000
_cell.angle_alpha   90.00
_cell.angle_beta   90.00
_cell.angle_gamma   90.00
#
_symmetry.space_group_name_H-M   'P 1'
#
loop_
_entity.id
_entity.type
_entity.pdbx_description
1 polymer ?
#
loop_
_entity_poly.entity_id
_entity_poly.type
_entity_poly.pdbx_seq_one_letter_code
_entity_poly.pdbx_strand_id
1 'polypeptide(L)' 'MTTATAPRTVLERFPAGHPRGSWPADDYAAAQRAQGVDAQVVMDLTTDQFLVVSSHATAKS' A
#
# COMPACT_ATOMS: atom_id res chain seq x y z
N MET A 1 24.78 -0.29 5.51
CA MET A 1 24.08 -1.20 4.57
C MET A 1 22.98 -0.40 3.90
N THR A 2 23.10 -0.15 2.60
CA THR A 2 22.10 0.62 1.85
C THR A 2 21.08 -0.37 1.31
N THR A 3 19.89 -0.42 1.88
CA THR A 3 18.78 -1.19 1.30
C THR A 3 18.38 -0.51 -0.01
N ALA A 4 18.66 -1.16 -1.13
CA ALA A 4 18.10 -0.74 -2.41
C ALA A 4 16.57 -0.79 -2.29
N THR A 5 15.91 0.36 -2.41
CA THR A 5 14.45 0.41 -2.45
C THR A 5 14.03 -0.17 -3.80
N ALA A 6 13.59 -1.43 -3.80
CA ALA A 6 12.99 -2.01 -4.98
C ALA A 6 11.75 -1.19 -5.38
N PRO A 7 11.43 -1.10 -6.69
CA PRO A 7 10.30 -0.32 -7.16
C PRO A 7 9.01 -0.81 -6.50
N ARG A 8 8.21 0.15 -6.03
CA ARG A 8 6.89 -0.13 -5.44
C ARG A 8 5.87 -0.39 -6.54
N THR A 9 5.04 -1.40 -6.38
CA THR A 9 3.95 -1.73 -7.31
C THR A 9 2.62 -1.30 -6.70
N VAL A 10 1.78 -0.60 -7.44
CA VAL A 10 0.41 -0.28 -7.00
C VAL A 10 -0.45 -1.54 -7.15
N LEU A 11 -1.06 -1.99 -6.05
CA LEU A 11 -1.94 -3.15 -6.00
C LEU A 11 -3.40 -2.76 -6.23
N GLU A 12 -3.85 -1.66 -5.62
CA GLU A 12 -5.24 -1.17 -5.71
C GLU A 12 -5.33 0.33 -5.42
N ARG A 13 -6.39 0.99 -5.91
CA ARG A 13 -6.68 2.42 -5.73
C ARG A 13 -8.03 2.63 -5.08
N PHE A 14 -8.08 3.53 -4.10
CA PHE A 14 -9.30 3.87 -3.37
C PHE A 14 -9.51 5.40 -3.40
N PRO A 15 -10.75 5.89 -3.61
CA PRO A 15 -11.03 7.32 -3.57
C PRO A 15 -10.87 7.86 -2.15
N ALA A 16 -10.23 9.02 -1.98
CA ALA A 16 -10.08 9.64 -0.66
C ALA A 16 -11.43 10.13 -0.08
N GLY A 17 -12.38 10.48 -0.96
CA GLY A 17 -13.74 10.90 -0.61
C GLY A 17 -14.68 9.78 -0.14
N HIS A 18 -14.19 8.57 0.15
CA HIS A 18 -15.03 7.49 0.67
C HIS A 18 -15.64 7.88 2.04
N PRO A 19 -16.91 7.56 2.36
CA PRO A 19 -17.53 7.91 3.65
C PRO A 19 -16.81 7.38 4.91
N ARG A 20 -15.85 6.47 4.73
CA ARG A 20 -15.05 5.86 5.79
C ARG A 20 -13.57 6.31 5.75
N GLY A 21 -13.25 7.36 5.01
CA GLY A 21 -11.88 7.81 4.80
C GLY A 21 -10.99 6.72 4.21
N SER A 22 -9.78 6.54 4.77
CA SER A 22 -8.80 5.54 4.32
C SER A 22 -9.16 4.09 4.63
N TRP A 23 -10.17 3.85 5.46
CA TRP A 23 -10.46 2.51 6.01
C TRP A 23 -10.51 1.38 4.96
N PRO A 24 -11.15 1.55 3.78
CA PRO A 24 -11.12 0.50 2.75
C PRO A 24 -9.71 0.15 2.24
N ALA A 25 -8.83 1.15 2.12
CA ALA A 25 -7.44 0.93 1.74
C ALA A 25 -6.65 0.23 2.86
N ASP A 26 -6.90 0.61 4.13
CA ASP A 26 -6.29 -0.02 5.30
C ASP A 26 -6.70 -1.50 5.45
N ASP A 27 -7.98 -1.80 5.23
CA ASP A 27 -8.53 -3.16 5.27
C ASP A 27 -7.93 -4.05 4.17
N TYR A 28 -7.87 -3.54 2.93
CA TYR A 28 -7.22 -4.24 1.83
C TYR A 28 -5.72 -4.46 2.09
N ALA A 29 -4.99 -3.44 2.56
CA ALA A 29 -3.58 -3.59 2.91
C ALA A 29 -3.36 -4.58 4.07
N ALA A 30 -4.27 -4.67 5.04
CA ALA A 30 -4.24 -5.70 6.08
C ALA A 30 -4.45 -7.10 5.51
N ALA A 31 -5.40 -7.29 4.59
CA ALA A 31 -5.63 -8.56 3.90
C ALA A 31 -4.41 -9.01 3.09
N GLN A 32 -3.77 -8.09 2.36
CA GLN A 32 -2.54 -8.38 1.61
C GLN A 32 -1.38 -8.81 2.53
N ARG A 33 -1.21 -8.13 3.68
CA ARG A 33 -0.21 -8.52 4.69
C ARG A 33 -0.50 -9.88 5.31
N ALA A 34 -1.76 -10.23 5.53
CA ALA A 34 -2.15 -11.57 5.99
C ALA A 34 -1.80 -12.66 4.97
N GLN A 35 -1.70 -12.31 3.68
CA GLN A 35 -1.24 -13.18 2.60
C GLN A 35 0.29 -13.12 2.36
N GLY A 36 1.04 -12.40 3.20
CA GLY A 36 2.50 -12.28 3.11
C GLY A 36 3.00 -11.22 2.14
N VAL A 37 2.13 -10.37 1.60
CA VAL A 37 2.53 -9.22 0.77
C VAL A 37 2.81 -8.03 1.67
N ASP A 38 4.01 -7.43 1.57
CA ASP A 38 4.35 -6.20 2.29
C ASP A 38 3.63 -4.99 1.67
N ALA A 39 2.35 -4.82 2.04
CA ALA A 39 1.46 -3.79 1.53
C ALA A 39 1.38 -2.57 2.47
N GLN A 40 1.45 -1.38 1.89
CA GLN A 40 1.34 -0.09 2.59
C GLN A 40 0.29 0.78 1.90
N VAL A 41 -0.42 1.60 2.69
CA VAL A 41 -1.32 2.64 2.18
C VAL A 41 -0.53 3.95 2.05
N VAL A 42 -0.61 4.60 0.89
CA VAL A 42 0.00 5.91 0.60
C VAL A 42 -1.07 6.83 0.03
N MET A 43 -1.10 8.09 0.45
CA MET A 43 -1.98 9.09 -0.15
C MET A 43 -1.32 9.71 -1.39
N ASP A 44 -1.96 9.58 -2.54
CA ASP A 44 -1.65 10.33 -3.76
C ASP A 44 -2.47 11.62 -3.77
N LEU A 45 -1.79 12.71 -3.41
CA LEU A 45 -2.36 14.05 -3.36
C LEU A 45 -2.73 14.60 -4.74
N THR A 46 -2.13 14.10 -5.82
CA THR A 46 -2.37 14.62 -7.17
C THR A 46 -3.73 14.16 -7.67
N THR A 47 -4.10 12.91 -7.36
CA THR A 47 -5.35 12.30 -7.81
C THR A 47 -6.41 12.19 -6.72
N ASP A 48 -6.11 12.65 -5.50
CA ASP A 48 -6.96 12.51 -4.31
C ASP A 48 -7.38 11.04 -4.06
N GLN A 49 -6.38 10.15 -4.05
CA GLN A 49 -6.57 8.70 -3.88
C GLN A 49 -5.68 8.15 -2.78
N PHE A 50 -6.17 7.11 -2.10
CA PHE A 50 -5.32 6.20 -1.37
C PHE A 50 -4.86 5.09 -2.32
N LEU A 51 -3.56 4.87 -2.38
CA LEU A 51 -2.92 3.80 -3.14
C LEU A 51 -2.46 2.73 -2.15
N VAL A 52 -2.83 1.47 -2.40
CA VAL A 52 -2.16 0.35 -1.73
C VAL A 52 -1.00 -0.09 -2.60
N VAL A 53 0.20 -0.05 -2.05
CA VAL A 53 1.45 -0.37 -2.76
C VAL A 53 2.16 -1.53 -2.08
N SER A 54 2.74 -2.44 -2.86
CA SER A 54 3.69 -3.42 -2.34
C SER A 54 5.09 -2.84 -2.34
N SER A 55 5.83 -3.05 -1.25
CA SER A 55 7.28 -2.84 -1.21
C SER A 55 7.98 -4.17 -1.41
N HIS A 56 8.88 -4.26 -2.39
CA HIS A 56 9.77 -5.42 -2.55
C HIS A 56 11.03 -5.25 -1.70
N ALA A 57 10.90 -5.06 -0.38
CA ALA A 57 12.04 -5.17 0.52
C ALA A 57 12.18 -6.64 0.96
N THR A 58 13.06 -7.36 0.25
CA THR A 58 13.28 -8.81 0.33
C THR A 58 13.61 -9.34 1.73
N ALA A 59 13.04 -10.51 2.01
CA ALA A 59 13.44 -11.59 2.93
C ALA A 59 14.04 -11.23 4.29
N LYS A 60 13.30 -11.56 5.35
CA LYS A 60 13.88 -11.85 6.66
C LYS A 60 14.64 -13.18 6.54
N SER A 61 15.98 -13.14 6.56
CA SER A 61 16.84 -14.31 6.79
C SER A 61 16.71 -14.81 8.22
#